data_AF-A0A7S3EWC1-F1
#
_entry.id   AF-A0A7S3EWC1-F1
#
_cell.length_a   1.000
_cell.length_b   1.000
_cell.length_c   1.000
_cell.angle_alpha   90.00
_cell.angle_beta   90.00
_cell.angle_gamma   90.00
#
_symmetry.space_group_name_H-M   'P 1'
#
loop_
_entity.id
_entity.type
_entity.pdbx_description
1 polymer ?
#
loop_
_entity_poly.entity_id
_entity_poly.type
_entity_poly.pdbx_seq_one_letter_code
_entity_poly.pdbx_strand_id
1 'polypeptide(L)'
;DSMLMIHGEAAVPGSKEVGRGVHLGGVRSAAEAVLCGALPPSRFKFFYKTVEFLPNALQMQIDSGSFQLIELSPAWLFGQSGQRSMFEDVMSKLDEAAVETATPAGEQLDGMSPAKRLALEAV
;
A
#
# COMPACT_ATOMS: atom_id res chain seq x y z
N ASP A 1 22.23 -14.77 7.84
CA ASP A 1 21.63 -14.19 6.61
C ASP A 1 20.44 -14.99 6.14
N SER A 2 19.24 -14.43 6.37
CA SER A 2 17.99 -14.98 5.84
C SER A 2 17.63 -14.22 4.57
N MET A 3 17.61 -14.95 3.45
CA MET A 3 16.97 -14.49 2.22
C MET A 3 15.49 -14.85 2.31
N LEU A 4 14.64 -13.86 2.08
CA LEU A 4 13.20 -14.05 1.95
C LEU A 4 12.80 -13.87 0.50
N MET A 5 11.76 -14.59 0.12
CA MET A 5 11.14 -14.43 -1.17
C MET A 5 9.68 -14.08 -0.98
N ILE A 6 9.23 -13.10 -1.75
CA ILE A 6 7.83 -12.71 -1.85
C ILE A 6 7.36 -13.01 -3.27
N HIS A 7 6.22 -13.70 -3.42
CA HIS A 7 5.66 -14.07 -4.71
C HIS A 7 4.12 -14.17 -4.66
N GLY A 8 3.49 -14.29 -5.84
CA GLY A 8 2.03 -14.41 -5.96
C GLY A 8 1.51 -15.84 -6.20
N GLU A 9 2.37 -16.86 -6.05
CA GLU A 9 2.06 -18.24 -6.43
C GLU A 9 1.84 -19.17 -5.22
N ALA A 10 0.60 -19.60 -4.98
CA ALA A 10 0.26 -20.48 -3.86
C ALA A 10 0.81 -21.92 -3.99
N ALA A 11 1.08 -22.36 -5.22
CA ALA A 11 1.50 -23.74 -5.50
C ALA A 11 2.99 -24.03 -5.19
N VAL A 12 3.77 -23.01 -4.82
CA VAL A 12 5.20 -23.19 -4.50
C VAL A 12 5.32 -23.94 -3.16
N PRO A 13 6.02 -25.10 -3.11
CA PRO A 13 6.25 -25.80 -1.85
C PRO A 13 6.96 -24.94 -0.81
N GLY A 14 6.46 -24.98 0.43
CA GLY A 14 6.98 -24.15 1.53
C GLY A 14 6.54 -22.68 1.48
N SER A 15 5.57 -22.36 0.63
CA SER A 15 4.90 -21.06 0.58
C SER A 15 3.90 -20.90 1.73
N LYS A 16 3.85 -19.68 2.30
CA LYS A 16 2.87 -19.25 3.30
C LYS A 16 2.23 -17.94 2.87
N GLU A 17 0.90 -17.92 2.76
CA GLU A 17 0.19 -16.67 2.47
C GLU A 17 0.30 -15.69 3.64
N VAL A 18 0.59 -14.43 3.33
CA VAL A 18 0.60 -13.30 4.28
C VAL A 18 -0.51 -12.30 4.05
N GLY A 19 -1.29 -12.49 2.97
CA GLY A 19 -2.53 -11.78 2.71
C GLY A 19 -2.64 -11.33 1.26
N ARG A 20 -3.89 -11.23 0.77
CA ARG A 20 -4.23 -10.69 -0.56
C ARG A 20 -3.47 -11.40 -1.69
N GLY A 21 -3.24 -12.71 -1.58
CA GLY A 21 -2.50 -13.49 -2.58
C GLY A 21 -0.99 -13.18 -2.62
N VAL A 22 -0.46 -12.55 -1.58
CA VAL A 22 0.99 -12.41 -1.37
C VAL A 22 1.47 -13.55 -0.49
N HIS A 23 2.54 -14.20 -0.94
CA HIS A 23 3.11 -15.37 -0.30
C HIS A 23 4.58 -15.14 0.08
N LEU A 24 4.98 -15.71 1.22
CA LEU A 24 6.36 -15.77 1.71
C LEU A 24 6.91 -17.19 1.66
N GLY A 25 8.22 -17.30 1.44
CA GLY A 25 8.97 -18.55 1.65
C GLY A 25 9.26 -19.31 0.36
N GLY A 26 9.43 -20.63 0.49
CA GLY A 26 9.71 -21.50 -0.65
C GLY A 26 11.00 -21.21 -1.42
N VAL A 27 11.99 -20.51 -0.84
CA VAL A 27 13.18 -19.97 -1.54
C VAL A 27 13.84 -20.99 -2.49
N ARG A 28 14.07 -22.23 -2.03
CA ARG A 28 14.66 -23.28 -2.85
C ARG A 28 13.73 -23.70 -3.99
N SER A 29 12.49 -24.05 -3.68
CA SER A 29 11.50 -24.49 -4.67
C SER A 29 11.14 -23.40 -5.66
N ALA A 30 11.23 -22.14 -5.24
CA ALA A 30 10.97 -20.99 -6.06
C ALA A 30 12.16 -20.64 -6.96
N ALA A 31 13.40 -20.79 -6.49
CA ALA A 31 14.58 -20.74 -7.36
C ALA A 31 14.50 -21.83 -8.45
N GLU A 32 14.09 -23.05 -8.09
CA GLU A 32 13.81 -24.12 -9.04
C GLU A 32 12.66 -23.76 -10.00
N ALA A 33 11.57 -23.16 -9.51
CA ALA A 33 10.45 -22.71 -10.34
C ALA A 33 10.85 -21.61 -11.34
N VAL A 34 11.75 -20.70 -10.97
CA VAL A 34 12.32 -19.69 -11.87
C VAL A 34 13.17 -20.35 -12.95
N LEU A 35 14.05 -21.29 -12.57
CA LEU A 35 14.90 -22.02 -13.51
C LEU A 35 14.08 -22.84 -14.51
N CYS A 36 12.96 -23.42 -14.08
CA CYS A 36 12.04 -24.19 -14.91
C CYS A 36 11.03 -23.32 -15.68
N GLY A 37 11.06 -21.99 -15.52
CA GLY A 37 10.13 -21.06 -16.18
C GLY A 37 8.69 -21.09 -15.63
N ALA A 38 8.44 -21.79 -14.54
CA ALA A 38 7.13 -21.89 -13.89
C ALA A 38 6.76 -20.60 -13.11
N LEU A 39 7.76 -19.79 -12.74
CA LEU A 39 7.56 -18.52 -12.05
C LEU A 39 8.08 -17.34 -12.90
N PRO A 40 7.20 -16.48 -13.43
CA PRO A 40 7.62 -15.33 -14.23
C PRO A 40 8.48 -14.35 -13.42
N PRO A 41 9.57 -13.81 -13.99
CA PRO A 41 10.44 -12.81 -13.34
C PRO A 41 9.73 -11.58 -12.79
N SER A 42 8.57 -11.23 -13.35
CA SER A 42 7.75 -10.10 -12.92
C SER A 42 6.83 -10.40 -11.72
N ARG A 43 6.79 -11.65 -11.21
CA ARG A 43 5.85 -12.08 -10.16
C ARG A 43 6.51 -12.47 -8.84
N PHE A 44 7.79 -12.16 -8.68
CA PHE A 44 8.49 -12.39 -7.42
C PHE A 44 9.56 -11.35 -7.14
N LYS A 45 9.96 -11.27 -5.87
CA LYS A 45 11.11 -10.50 -5.41
C LYS A 45 11.84 -11.22 -4.30
N PHE A 46 13.17 -11.11 -4.31
CA PHE A 46 14.02 -11.55 -3.21
C PHE A 46 14.38 -10.34 -2.35
N PHE A 47 14.27 -10.53 -1.03
CA PHE A 47 14.66 -9.56 -0.03
C PHE A 47 15.72 -10.18 0.84
N TYR A 48 16.70 -9.36 1.18
CA TYR A 48 17.77 -9.75 2.07
C TYR A 48 17.59 -9.00 3.39
N LYS A 49 17.62 -9.75 4.49
CA LYS A 49 17.32 -9.30 5.86
C LYS A 49 15.86 -8.89 6.08
N THR A 50 15.50 -8.91 7.35
CA THR A 50 14.21 -8.47 7.88
C THR A 50 14.45 -7.32 8.85
N VAL A 51 13.44 -6.47 8.97
CA VAL A 51 13.33 -5.54 10.10
C VAL A 51 12.30 -6.14 11.05
N GLU A 52 12.72 -6.34 12.29
CA GLU A 52 11.86 -6.86 13.35
C GLU A 52 11.58 -5.74 14.35
N PHE A 53 10.31 -5.65 14.75
CA PHE A 53 9.87 -4.70 15.75
C PHE A 53 9.63 -5.43 17.06
N LEU A 54 9.97 -4.78 18.17
CA LEU A 54 9.50 -5.22 19.48
C LEU A 54 7.97 -5.19 19.51
N PRO A 55 7.32 -6.02 20.37
CA PRO A 55 5.88 -5.97 20.53
C PRO A 55 5.39 -4.53 20.75
N ASN A 56 4.36 -4.13 20.01
CA ASN A 56 3.75 -2.79 19.99
C ASN A 56 4.62 -1.64 19.47
N ALA A 57 5.92 -1.82 19.21
CA ALA A 57 6.79 -0.72 18.77
C ALA A 57 6.39 -0.16 17.39
N LEU A 58 5.98 -1.03 16.46
CA LEU A 58 5.49 -0.59 15.15
C LEU A 58 4.20 0.25 15.30
N GLN A 59 3.26 -0.20 16.14
CA GLN A 59 2.03 0.53 16.39
C GLN A 59 2.31 1.91 17.00
N MET A 60 3.20 1.98 17.99
CA MET A 60 3.59 3.26 18.59
C MET A 60 4.20 4.23 17.57
N GLN A 61 4.99 3.73 16.62
CA GLN A 61 5.59 4.57 15.58
C GLN A 61 4.60 5.02 14.51
N ILE A 62 3.55 4.22 14.28
CA ILE A 62 2.40 4.64 13.47
C ILE A 62 1.64 5.75 14.20
N ASP A 63 1.31 5.53 15.48
CA ASP A 63 0.56 6.48 16.30
C ASP A 63 1.31 7.81 16.51
N SER A 64 2.65 7.77 16.57
CA SER A 64 3.49 8.97 16.66
C SER A 64 3.64 9.71 15.33
N GLY A 65 3.08 9.20 14.23
CA GLY A 65 3.22 9.76 12.89
C GLY A 65 4.61 9.54 12.26
N SER A 66 5.45 8.68 12.84
CA SER A 66 6.75 8.34 12.25
C SER A 66 6.62 7.38 11.07
N PHE A 67 5.58 6.54 11.09
CA PHE A 67 5.17 5.73 9.94
C PHE A 67 3.73 6.04 9.55
N GLN A 68 3.48 6.07 8.24
CA GLN A 68 2.14 6.14 7.70
C GLN A 68 1.77 4.79 7.08
N LEU A 69 0.58 4.28 7.41
CA LEU A 69 0.08 3.06 6.81
C LEU A 69 -0.46 3.34 5.41
N ILE A 70 0.00 2.57 4.44
CA ILE A 70 -0.43 2.69 3.04
C ILE A 70 -0.83 1.31 2.55
N GLU A 71 -2.02 1.21 1.99
CA GLU A 71 -2.48 -0.01 1.37
C GLU A 71 -1.90 -0.13 -0.04
N LEU A 72 -1.08 -1.16 -0.25
CA LEU A 72 -0.46 -1.42 -1.55
C LEU A 72 -1.01 -2.71 -2.15
N SER A 73 -1.32 -2.67 -3.45
CA SER A 73 -1.78 -3.84 -4.17
C SER A 73 -0.60 -4.78 -4.47
N PRO A 74 -0.83 -6.11 -4.54
CA PRO A 74 0.21 -7.06 -4.98
C PRO A 74 0.79 -6.69 -6.34
N ALA A 75 -0.04 -6.16 -7.25
CA ALA A 75 0.41 -5.70 -8.56
C ALA A 75 1.41 -4.53 -8.46
N TRP A 76 1.24 -3.63 -7.50
CA TRP A 76 2.19 -2.55 -7.25
C TRP A 76 3.53 -3.07 -6.72
N LEU A 77 3.50 -4.08 -5.83
CA LEU A 77 4.71 -4.72 -5.30
C LEU A 77 5.49 -5.46 -6.40
N PHE A 78 4.81 -6.30 -7.19
CA PHE A 78 5.46 -7.13 -8.19
C PHE A 78 5.79 -6.38 -9.49
N GLY A 79 4.97 -5.40 -9.88
CA GLY A 79 5.14 -4.60 -11.10
C GLY A 79 6.38 -3.68 -11.13
N GLN A 80 7.17 -3.66 -10.06
CA GLN A 80 8.42 -2.92 -10.02
C GLN A 80 9.47 -3.62 -10.89
N SER A 81 9.86 -2.97 -11.99
CA SER A 81 10.97 -3.36 -12.85
C SER A 81 11.84 -2.15 -13.18
N GLY A 82 13.15 -2.37 -13.37
CA GLY A 82 14.09 -1.30 -13.68
C GLY A 82 14.35 -0.32 -12.51
N GLN A 83 14.72 0.92 -12.84
CA GLN A 83 14.96 2.00 -11.88
C GLN A 83 13.69 2.81 -11.62
N ARG A 84 12.79 2.26 -10.79
CA ARG A 84 11.56 2.93 -10.36
C ARG A 84 11.67 3.28 -8.88
N SER A 85 11.38 4.53 -8.53
CA SER A 85 11.39 5.01 -7.13
C SER A 85 10.03 4.75 -6.48
N MET A 86 9.96 3.68 -5.67
CA MET A 86 8.76 3.37 -4.89
C MET A 86 8.36 4.49 -3.92
N PHE A 87 9.35 5.22 -3.42
CA PHE A 87 9.12 6.32 -2.49
C PHE A 87 8.43 7.50 -3.20
N GLU A 88 8.97 7.95 -4.34
CA GLU A 88 8.37 9.05 -5.12
C GLU A 88 6.94 8.72 -5.56
N ASP A 89 6.72 7.49 -6.04
CA ASP A 89 5.38 7.03 -6.42
C ASP A 89 4.37 7.09 -5.27
N VAL A 90 4.82 6.70 -4.06
CA VAL A 90 3.99 6.72 -2.87
C VAL A 90 3.70 8.16 -2.45
N MET A 91 4.72 9.02 -2.40
CA MET A 91 4.56 10.42 -2.01
C MET A 91 3.64 11.16 -2.97
N SER A 92 3.79 10.96 -4.28
CA SER A 92 2.89 11.54 -5.29
C SER A 92 1.43 11.15 -5.06
N LYS A 93 1.16 9.87 -4.74
CA LYS A 93 -0.20 9.41 -4.46
C LYS A 93 -0.78 10.00 -3.18
N LEU A 94 0.06 10.21 -2.17
CA LEU A 94 -0.37 10.84 -0.93
C LEU A 94 -0.70 12.32 -1.15
N ASP A 95 0.11 13.02 -1.95
CA ASP A 95 -0.16 14.42 -2.32
C ASP A 95 -1.47 14.55 -3.11
N GLU A 96 -1.71 13.67 -4.09
CA GLU A 96 -2.98 13.61 -4.84
C GLU A 96 -4.19 13.38 -3.93
N ALA A 97 -4.09 12.41 -3.00
CA ALA A 97 -5.16 12.11 -2.04
C ALA A 97 -5.40 13.28 -1.05
N ALA A 98 -4.35 14.03 -0.70
CA ALA A 98 -4.45 15.21 0.15
C ALA A 98 -5.17 16.36 -0.59
N VAL A 99 -4.92 16.54 -1.89
CA VAL A 99 -5.61 17.55 -2.72
C VAL A 99 -7.09 17.20 -2.91
N GLU A 100 -7.40 15.93 -3.14
CA GLU A 100 -8.78 15.45 -3.33
C GLU A 100 -9.62 15.62 -2.05
N THR A 101 -9.03 15.40 -0.88
CA THR A 101 -9.70 15.64 0.42
C THR A 101 -9.74 17.11 0.84
N ALA A 102 -8.84 17.94 0.31
CA ALA A 102 -8.79 19.39 0.57
C ALA A 102 -9.68 20.22 -0.38
N THR A 103 -10.37 19.60 -1.34
CA THR A 103 -11.36 20.32 -2.17
C THR A 103 -12.56 20.65 -1.28
N PRO A 104 -12.80 21.92 -0.90
CA PRO A 104 -13.97 22.24 -0.12
C PRO A 104 -15.19 21.96 -1.00
N ALA A 105 -16.19 21.29 -0.43
CA ALA A 105 -17.53 21.26 -0.99
C ALA A 105 -17.93 22.72 -1.26
N GLY A 106 -17.83 23.12 -2.53
CA GLY A 106 -18.15 24.46 -2.99
C GLY A 106 -19.54 24.82 -2.48
N GLU A 107 -19.62 25.99 -1.86
CA GLU A 107 -20.82 26.61 -1.33
C GLU A 107 -21.99 26.50 -2.32
N GLN A 108 -22.90 25.55 -2.10
CA GLN A 108 -24.28 25.67 -2.58
C GLN A 108 -25.05 26.58 -1.61
N LEU A 109 -24.73 27.87 -1.63
CA LEU A 109 -25.56 28.93 -1.06
C LEU A 109 -26.04 29.87 -2.17
N ASP A 110 -26.46 29.33 -3.31
CA ASP A 110 -27.18 30.11 -4.32
C ASP A 110 -28.52 29.45 -4.66
N GLY A 111 -29.48 29.66 -3.75
CA GLY A 111 -30.83 29.07 -3.86
C GLY A 111 -31.79 29.39 -2.71
N MET A 112 -31.37 30.09 -1.66
CA MET A 112 -32.30 30.57 -0.63
C MET A 112 -32.94 31.88 -1.08
N SER A 113 -34.23 31.82 -1.39
CA SER A 113 -35.03 32.99 -1.69
C SER A 113 -35.01 34.00 -0.52
N PRO A 114 -35.20 35.31 -0.81
CA PRO A 114 -35.15 36.38 0.21
C PRO A 114 -36.06 36.13 1.42
N ALA A 115 -37.14 35.36 1.24
CA ALA A 115 -38.10 35.01 2.28
C ALA A 115 -37.49 34.19 3.44
N LYS A 116 -36.44 33.39 3.19
CA LYS A 116 -35.81 32.59 4.26
C LYS A 116 -34.77 33.36 5.10
N ARG A 117 -34.32 34.55 4.66
CA ARG A 117 -33.38 35.38 5.44
C ARG A 117 -34.09 36.17 6.55
N LEU A 118 -35.32 36.60 6.31
CA LEU A 118 -36.11 37.40 7.26
C LEU A 118 -36.63 36.62 8.48
N ALA A 119 -36.64 35.29 8.44
CA ALA A 119 -37.11 34.47 9.56
C ALA A 119 -36.05 34.22 10.66
N LEU A 120 -34.79 34.61 10.42
CA LEU A 120 -33.68 34.38 11.36
C LEU A 120 -33.28 35.63 12.17
N GLU A 121 -33.77 36.81 11.81
CA GLU A 121 -33.49 38.07 12.54
C GLU A 121 -34.60 38.45 13.53
N ALA A 122 -35.63 37.60 13.69
CA ALA A 122 -36.78 37.85 14.56
C ALA A 122 -36.88 36.89 15.77
N VAL A 123 -35.80 36.19 16.12
CA VAL A 123 -35.70 35.37 17.34
C VAL A 123 -34.47 35.78 18.15
#